data_AF-A0A667GQZ0-F1
#
_entry.id   AF-A0A667GQZ0-F1
#
_cell.length_a   1.000
_cell.length_b   1.000
_cell.length_c   1.000
_cell.angle_alpha   90.00
_cell.angle_beta   90.00
_cell.angle_gamma   90.00
#
_symmetry.space_group_name_H-M   'P 1'
#
loop_
_entity.id
_entity.type
_entity.pdbx_description
1 polymer ?
#
loop_
_entity_poly.entity_id
_entity_poly.type
_entity_poly.pdbx_seq_one_letter_code
_entity_poly.pdbx_strand_id
1 'polypeptide(L)'
;MAAGEPRDLGSYYFRFLPQRTFQCLSTQETTSRLRQWSMLGRVAAQAFGFDQTFQAYRKDDFVMAFFKDPNVIPNLKLLSDSSGQWITLGSEVKKIEATNVPCTQLSMSFFHRLYDEDIVRDDGHIIKCLDSFCDPFPISDELRKVLLVEDSEKYEIFSQADREEFLFCLFKHLCLGGALCQYEDVLNPYLETTKLIYKDLVSVRKNPQTKKIQITSSIFKVTAYDSAGMCYPSTKSHEQTFSYFLVDPIRRHVHVLYHCYGVGEMS
;
A
#
# COMPACT_ATOMS: atom_id res chain seq x y z
N MET A 1 48.91 0.63 4.10
CA MET A 1 47.75 0.95 3.26
C MET A 1 46.62 1.37 4.19
N ALA A 2 46.18 2.62 4.08
CA ALA A 2 45.26 3.24 5.02
C ALA A 2 43.91 2.52 5.02
N ALA A 3 43.49 2.05 6.19
CA ALA A 3 42.10 1.71 6.45
C ALA A 3 41.29 2.99 6.27
N GLY A 4 40.45 3.03 5.24
CA GLY A 4 39.48 4.11 5.09
C GLY A 4 38.55 4.09 6.29
N GLU A 5 38.57 5.16 7.07
CA GLU A 5 37.57 5.43 8.09
C GLU A 5 36.17 5.27 7.48
N PRO A 6 35.18 4.75 8.22
CA PRO A 6 33.80 4.83 7.79
C PRO A 6 33.48 6.32 7.70
N ARG A 7 33.32 6.83 6.47
CA ARG A 7 32.75 8.16 6.26
C ARG A 7 31.43 8.18 7.03
N ASP A 8 31.29 9.15 7.91
CA ASP A 8 30.04 9.50 8.54
C ASP A 8 29.02 9.73 7.41
N LEU A 9 28.18 8.73 7.13
CA LEU A 9 27.15 8.81 6.10
C LEU A 9 26.13 9.80 6.65
N GLY A 10 26.18 11.04 6.15
CA GLY A 10 25.27 12.10 6.56
C GLY A 10 23.81 11.63 6.63
N SER A 11 23.09 12.12 7.63
CA SER A 11 21.65 11.89 7.79
C SER A 11 20.94 12.14 6.47
N TYR A 12 19.99 11.26 6.09
CA TYR A 12 19.13 11.51 4.93
C TYR A 12 18.44 12.86 5.10
N TYR A 13 18.41 13.63 4.02
CA TYR A 13 17.59 14.84 3.91
C TYR A 13 16.43 14.57 2.97
N PHE A 14 15.22 14.86 3.42
CA PHE A 14 14.00 14.65 2.64
C PHE A 14 13.40 15.98 2.19
N ARG A 15 12.80 15.95 0.99
CA ARG A 15 12.10 17.10 0.41
C ARG A 15 10.71 16.68 -0.03
N PHE A 16 9.69 17.32 0.51
CA PHE A 16 8.32 17.12 0.04
C PHE A 16 8.15 17.52 -1.43
N LEU A 17 7.45 16.71 -2.22
CA LEU A 17 7.24 16.91 -3.65
C LEU A 17 5.74 17.13 -3.95
N PRO A 18 5.16 18.29 -3.59
CA PRO A 18 3.72 18.57 -3.77
C PRO A 18 3.27 18.52 -5.24
N GLN A 19 4.20 18.77 -6.18
CA GLN A 19 3.95 18.72 -7.62
C GLN A 19 3.74 17.30 -8.16
N ARG A 20 4.14 16.26 -7.41
CA ARG A 20 3.90 14.87 -7.81
C ARG A 20 2.46 14.52 -7.46
N THR A 21 1.57 14.68 -8.43
CA THR A 21 0.18 14.26 -8.32
C THR A 21 0.05 12.76 -8.62
N PHE A 22 -0.75 12.05 -7.84
CA PHE A 22 -1.09 10.64 -8.05
C PHE A 22 -2.44 10.55 -8.76
N GLN A 23 -2.39 10.62 -10.09
CA GLN A 23 -3.61 10.63 -10.91
C GLN A 23 -4.42 9.36 -10.72
N CYS A 24 -3.77 8.25 -10.37
CA CYS A 24 -4.44 6.99 -10.04
C CYS A 24 -5.47 7.10 -8.91
N LEU A 25 -5.42 8.11 -8.05
CA LEU A 25 -6.39 8.33 -6.97
C LEU A 25 -7.36 9.48 -7.23
N SER A 26 -7.17 10.25 -8.31
CA SER A 26 -7.95 11.47 -8.60
C SER A 26 -8.80 11.40 -9.87
N THR A 27 -8.73 10.31 -10.64
CA THR A 27 -9.64 10.17 -11.80
C THR A 27 -11.10 10.04 -11.33
N GLN A 28 -12.05 10.49 -12.16
CA GLN A 28 -13.47 10.39 -11.86
C GLN A 28 -13.91 8.94 -11.60
N GLU A 29 -13.42 7.99 -12.41
CA GLU A 29 -13.73 6.57 -12.26
C GLU A 29 -13.16 6.00 -10.95
N THR A 30 -11.89 6.27 -10.64
CA THR A 30 -11.27 5.78 -9.40
C THR A 30 -11.90 6.43 -8.18
N THR A 31 -12.14 7.73 -8.18
CA THR A 31 -12.80 8.41 -7.06
C THR A 31 -14.22 7.89 -6.82
N SER A 32 -14.97 7.60 -7.89
CA SER A 32 -16.30 6.95 -7.77
C SER A 32 -16.20 5.58 -7.10
N ARG A 33 -15.26 4.74 -7.52
CA ARG A 33 -15.03 3.42 -6.91
C ARG A 33 -14.56 3.52 -5.46
N LEU A 34 -13.59 4.39 -5.18
CA LEU A 34 -13.11 4.61 -3.81
C LEU A 34 -14.22 5.15 -2.89
N ARG A 35 -15.14 5.96 -3.40
CA ARG A 35 -16.34 6.38 -2.65
C ARG A 35 -17.21 5.18 -2.32
N GLN A 36 -17.55 4.39 -3.34
CA GLN A 36 -18.36 3.17 -3.20
C GLN A 36 -17.73 2.19 -2.19
N TRP A 37 -16.41 2.01 -2.24
CA TRP A 37 -15.67 1.13 -1.32
C TRP A 37 -15.34 1.80 0.02
N SER A 38 -15.89 2.99 0.31
CA SER A 38 -15.69 3.74 1.56
C SER A 38 -14.22 4.07 1.89
N MET A 39 -13.38 4.24 0.88
CA MET A 39 -11.95 4.59 1.00
C MET A 39 -11.65 6.05 0.61
N LEU A 40 -12.54 6.72 -0.12
CA LEU A 40 -12.35 8.11 -0.54
C LEU A 40 -12.17 9.03 0.67
N GLY A 41 -11.24 9.97 0.59
CA GLY A 41 -10.87 10.86 1.70
C GLY A 41 -10.03 10.20 2.80
N ARG A 42 -9.84 8.88 2.76
CA ARG A 42 -9.02 8.11 3.74
C ARG A 42 -7.80 7.43 3.14
N VAL A 43 -7.77 7.26 1.82
CA VAL A 43 -6.60 6.84 1.07
C VAL A 43 -5.87 8.05 0.49
N ALA A 44 -4.55 8.07 0.60
CA ALA A 44 -3.72 9.11 0.02
C ALA A 44 -2.37 8.56 -0.44
N ALA A 45 -1.78 9.22 -1.42
CA ALA A 45 -0.39 9.00 -1.80
C ALA A 45 0.38 10.32 -1.69
N GLN A 46 1.57 10.27 -1.11
CA GLN A 46 2.45 11.42 -0.88
C GLN A 46 3.83 11.11 -1.44
N ALA A 47 4.56 12.13 -1.90
CA ALA A 47 5.87 11.94 -2.51
C ALA A 47 6.94 12.80 -1.84
N PHE A 48 8.09 12.20 -1.58
CA PHE A 48 9.26 12.87 -1.04
C PHE A 48 10.49 12.48 -1.84
N GLY A 49 11.39 13.42 -2.09
CA GLY A 49 12.72 13.15 -2.63
C GLY A 49 13.71 12.98 -1.48
N PHE A 50 14.81 12.26 -1.72
CA PHE A 50 15.93 12.13 -0.79
C PHE A 50 17.27 12.30 -1.51
N ASP A 51 18.33 12.63 -0.77
CA ASP A 51 19.63 13.03 -1.31
C ASP A 51 20.71 11.95 -1.26
N GLN A 52 20.61 10.99 -0.33
CA GLN A 52 21.57 9.91 -0.16
C GLN A 52 21.26 8.66 -1.00
N THR A 53 22.23 7.75 -1.09
CA THR A 53 22.04 6.45 -1.75
C THR A 53 21.27 5.51 -0.85
N PHE A 54 20.13 5.01 -1.33
CA PHE A 54 19.32 4.05 -0.59
C PHE A 54 19.88 2.62 -0.70
N GLN A 55 19.90 1.93 0.44
CA GLN A 55 20.29 0.52 0.56
C GLN A 55 19.19 -0.25 1.28
N ALA A 56 18.56 -1.22 0.61
CA ALA A 56 17.37 -1.91 1.13
C ALA A 56 17.58 -2.61 2.49
N TYR A 57 18.80 -3.11 2.76
CA TYR A 57 19.12 -3.72 4.05
C TYR A 57 19.21 -2.70 5.20
N ARG A 58 19.32 -1.40 4.91
CA ARG A 58 19.28 -0.28 5.88
C ARG A 58 17.92 0.42 5.89
N LYS A 59 16.85 -0.28 5.50
CA LYS A 59 15.47 0.24 5.50
C LYS A 59 15.09 0.91 6.82
N ASP A 60 15.54 0.37 7.95
CA ASP A 60 15.13 0.85 9.28
C ASP A 60 15.77 2.21 9.58
N ASP A 61 17.06 2.38 9.25
CA ASP A 61 17.76 3.68 9.32
C ASP A 61 17.08 4.73 8.42
N PHE A 62 16.73 4.33 7.20
CA PHE A 62 16.07 5.21 6.23
C PHE A 62 14.70 5.68 6.73
N VAL A 63 13.86 4.75 7.20
CA VAL A 63 12.51 5.04 7.70
C VAL A 63 12.58 5.85 9.00
N MET A 64 13.50 5.52 9.91
CA MET A 64 13.72 6.32 11.13
C MET A 64 14.17 7.76 10.79
N ALA A 65 15.10 7.92 9.84
CA ALA A 65 15.51 9.24 9.37
C ALA A 65 14.35 10.01 8.72
N PHE A 66 13.50 9.33 7.95
CA PHE A 66 12.30 9.92 7.33
C PHE A 66 11.38 10.55 8.39
N PHE A 67 11.00 9.81 9.43
CA PHE A 67 10.09 10.34 10.46
C PHE A 67 10.71 11.44 11.34
N LYS A 68 12.04 11.55 11.39
CA LYS A 68 12.77 12.58 12.13
C LYS A 68 13.11 13.81 11.29
N ASP A 69 12.86 13.77 9.99
CA ASP A 69 13.25 14.84 9.09
C ASP A 69 12.35 16.08 9.26
N PRO A 70 12.93 17.28 9.39
CA PRO A 70 12.19 18.52 9.64
C PRO A 70 11.28 18.94 8.47
N ASN A 71 11.48 18.42 7.25
CA ASN A 71 10.57 18.64 6.13
C ASN A 71 9.49 17.55 6.04
N VAL A 72 9.72 16.36 6.60
CA VAL A 72 8.71 15.30 6.61
C VAL A 72 7.66 15.59 7.68
N ILE A 73 8.08 15.92 8.90
CA ILE A 73 7.17 16.15 10.04
C ILE A 73 5.98 17.08 9.69
N PRO A 74 6.19 18.28 9.10
CA PRO A 74 5.08 19.19 8.77
C PRO A 74 4.33 18.85 7.47
N ASN A 75 4.79 17.88 6.67
CA ASN A 75 4.21 17.58 5.36
C ASN A 75 3.62 16.17 5.25
N LEU A 76 4.06 15.21 6.07
CA LEU A 76 3.50 13.86 6.10
C LEU A 76 2.12 13.92 6.76
N LYS A 77 1.10 13.81 5.94
CA LYS A 77 -0.29 13.82 6.37
C LYS A 77 -0.77 12.42 6.75
N LEU A 78 -1.59 12.36 7.79
CA LEU A 78 -2.33 11.18 8.25
C LEU A 78 -3.69 11.64 8.80
N LEU A 79 -4.63 10.72 8.95
CA LEU A 79 -5.92 11.03 9.54
C LEU A 79 -5.87 10.94 11.08
N SER A 80 -6.48 11.93 11.73
CA SER A 80 -6.75 11.89 13.16
C SER A 80 -7.88 10.92 13.47
N ASP A 81 -7.65 10.00 14.41
CA ASP A 81 -8.66 9.03 14.84
C ASP A 81 -9.84 9.66 15.58
N SER A 82 -9.66 10.85 16.15
CA SER A 82 -10.68 11.55 16.95
C SER A 82 -11.52 12.50 16.11
N SER A 83 -10.91 13.25 15.20
CA SER A 83 -11.59 14.27 14.40
C SER A 83 -11.87 13.84 12.96
N GLY A 84 -11.23 12.78 12.47
CA GLY A 84 -11.30 12.39 11.05
C GLY A 84 -10.68 13.41 10.10
N GLN A 85 -9.97 14.41 10.61
CA GLN A 85 -9.30 15.42 9.81
C GLN A 85 -7.85 15.02 9.50
N TRP A 86 -7.36 15.51 8.36
CA TRP A 86 -5.96 15.38 7.99
C TRP A 86 -5.08 16.25 8.91
N ILE A 87 -4.19 15.58 9.64
CA ILE A 87 -3.18 16.18 10.51
C ILE A 87 -1.79 15.79 10.05
N THR A 88 -0.77 16.37 10.65
CA THR A 88 0.62 15.97 10.47
C THR A 88 1.10 15.12 11.66
N LEU A 89 2.28 14.51 11.54
CA LEU A 89 2.89 13.79 12.64
C LEU A 89 3.17 14.77 13.79
N GLY A 90 2.42 14.64 14.89
CA GLY A 90 2.47 15.58 16.02
C GLY A 90 3.42 15.17 17.15
N SER A 91 3.88 13.92 17.14
CA SER A 91 4.72 13.34 18.19
C SER A 91 6.08 12.89 17.65
N GLU A 92 7.07 12.88 18.53
CA GLU A 92 8.41 12.41 18.21
C GLU A 92 8.42 10.87 18.11
N VAL A 93 8.70 10.35 16.92
CA VAL A 93 8.84 8.92 16.69
C VAL A 93 10.08 8.38 17.41
N LYS A 94 9.85 7.36 18.25
CA LYS A 94 10.87 6.69 19.05
C LYS A 94 11.27 5.33 18.48
N LYS A 95 10.33 4.63 17.85
CA LYS A 95 10.54 3.30 17.24
C LYS A 95 9.79 3.24 15.91
N ILE A 96 10.34 2.46 14.98
CA ILE A 96 9.69 2.12 13.71
C ILE A 96 9.70 0.60 13.52
N GLU A 97 8.77 0.10 12.71
CA GLU A 97 8.85 -1.23 12.12
C GLU A 97 8.64 -1.08 10.61
N ALA A 98 9.62 -1.56 9.84
CA ALA A 98 9.56 -1.56 8.38
C ALA A 98 9.73 -3.00 7.87
N THR A 99 8.65 -3.59 7.39
CA THR A 99 8.61 -4.96 6.86
C THR A 99 8.73 -4.92 5.35
N ASN A 100 9.62 -5.72 4.77
CA ASN A 100 9.74 -5.84 3.32
C ASN A 100 8.46 -6.44 2.74
N VAL A 101 7.93 -5.82 1.70
CA VAL A 101 6.81 -6.35 0.92
C VAL A 101 7.35 -6.69 -0.48
N PRO A 102 7.40 -7.98 -0.86
CA PRO A 102 7.80 -8.39 -2.19
C PRO A 102 7.06 -7.62 -3.29
N CYS A 103 7.79 -7.23 -4.33
CA CYS A 103 7.23 -6.52 -5.47
C CYS A 103 7.90 -7.03 -6.73
N THR A 104 7.41 -8.17 -7.22
CA THR A 104 8.00 -8.89 -8.35
C THR A 104 7.04 -9.03 -9.52
N GLN A 105 5.73 -8.90 -9.28
CA GLN A 105 4.70 -9.07 -10.30
C GLN A 105 4.63 -7.91 -11.29
N LEU A 106 4.93 -8.18 -12.57
CA LEU A 106 4.87 -7.19 -13.67
C LEU A 106 3.53 -7.18 -14.43
N SER A 107 2.63 -8.13 -14.14
CA SER A 107 1.44 -8.40 -14.95
C SER A 107 0.22 -8.69 -14.08
N MET A 108 -0.94 -8.19 -14.52
CA MET A 108 -2.24 -8.54 -13.93
C MET A 108 -2.65 -9.98 -14.19
N SER A 109 -1.98 -10.70 -15.09
CA SER A 109 -2.18 -12.14 -15.30
C SER A 109 -1.95 -12.97 -14.05
N PHE A 110 -1.28 -12.41 -13.04
CA PHE A 110 -1.20 -12.94 -11.68
C PHE A 110 -2.57 -13.36 -11.10
N PHE A 111 -3.64 -12.65 -11.47
CA PHE A 111 -5.01 -12.91 -11.01
C PHE A 111 -5.83 -13.81 -11.94
N HIS A 112 -5.27 -14.33 -13.05
CA HIS A 112 -6.02 -15.23 -13.94
C HIS A 112 -6.52 -16.50 -13.24
N ARG A 113 -5.77 -16.96 -12.22
CA ARG A 113 -6.17 -18.09 -11.38
C ARG A 113 -7.53 -17.93 -10.68
N LEU A 114 -8.05 -16.70 -10.55
CA LEU A 114 -9.41 -16.47 -10.06
C LEU A 114 -10.47 -17.03 -11.02
N TYR A 115 -10.20 -17.03 -12.33
CA TYR A 115 -11.04 -17.66 -13.33
C TYR A 115 -10.80 -19.17 -13.37
N ASP A 116 -9.53 -19.59 -13.35
CA ASP A 116 -9.15 -21.01 -13.45
C ASP A 116 -9.70 -21.86 -12.29
N GLU A 117 -9.89 -21.27 -11.10
CA GLU A 117 -10.30 -21.95 -9.87
C GLU A 117 -11.76 -21.65 -9.46
N ASP A 118 -12.60 -21.25 -10.42
CA ASP A 118 -14.03 -20.96 -10.21
C ASP A 118 -14.27 -19.98 -9.03
N ILE A 119 -13.49 -18.90 -8.94
CA ILE A 119 -13.81 -17.76 -8.07
C ILE A 119 -14.67 -16.76 -8.84
N VAL A 120 -14.42 -16.67 -10.14
CA VAL A 120 -15.05 -15.74 -11.08
C VAL A 120 -15.44 -16.50 -12.33
N ARG A 121 -16.67 -16.26 -12.80
CA ARG A 121 -17.19 -16.83 -14.04
C ARG A 121 -16.53 -16.20 -15.26
N ASP A 122 -16.65 -16.84 -16.42
CA ASP A 122 -16.11 -16.33 -17.70
C ASP A 122 -16.59 -14.91 -18.06
N ASP A 123 -17.78 -14.52 -17.60
CA ASP A 123 -18.36 -13.18 -17.81
C ASP A 123 -17.87 -12.13 -16.80
N GLY A 124 -17.03 -12.53 -15.84
CA GLY A 124 -16.45 -11.66 -14.82
C GLY A 124 -17.26 -11.55 -13.52
N HIS A 125 -18.42 -12.21 -13.40
CA HIS A 125 -19.18 -12.23 -12.15
C HIS A 125 -18.51 -13.11 -11.10
N ILE A 126 -18.38 -12.58 -9.89
CA ILE A 126 -17.82 -13.28 -8.74
C ILE A 126 -18.84 -14.30 -8.24
N ILE A 127 -18.39 -15.54 -8.02
CA ILE A 127 -19.26 -16.62 -7.56
C ILE A 127 -19.68 -16.32 -6.11
N LYS A 128 -21.00 -16.37 -5.86
CA LYS A 128 -21.58 -16.19 -4.53
C LYS A 128 -21.34 -17.41 -3.65
N CYS A 129 -21.19 -17.18 -2.36
CA CYS A 129 -21.09 -18.24 -1.35
C CYS A 129 -22.14 -18.05 -0.26
N LEU A 130 -22.22 -18.97 0.69
CA LEU A 130 -23.05 -18.79 1.87
C LEU A 130 -22.53 -17.61 2.70
N ASP A 131 -23.46 -16.80 3.19
CA ASP A 131 -23.12 -15.63 4.01
C ASP A 131 -22.42 -16.06 5.30
N SER A 132 -21.26 -15.46 5.55
CA SER A 132 -20.45 -15.65 6.75
C SER A 132 -19.71 -14.36 7.08
N PHE A 133 -18.90 -14.37 8.14
CA PHE A 133 -18.15 -13.21 8.58
C PHE A 133 -16.72 -13.61 8.95
N CYS A 134 -15.76 -12.77 8.58
CA CYS A 134 -14.41 -12.77 9.10
C CYS A 134 -14.16 -11.38 9.66
N ASP A 135 -14.38 -11.22 10.97
CA ASP A 135 -14.52 -9.92 11.67
C ASP A 135 -13.45 -8.89 11.22
N PRO A 136 -13.85 -7.70 10.74
CA PRO A 136 -15.20 -7.13 10.61
C PRO A 136 -15.86 -7.30 9.23
N PHE A 137 -15.31 -8.14 8.35
CA PHE A 137 -15.74 -8.23 6.96
C PHE A 137 -16.88 -9.25 6.75
N PRO A 138 -18.01 -8.83 6.13
CA PRO A 138 -18.99 -9.77 5.62
C PRO A 138 -18.43 -10.53 4.41
N ILE A 139 -18.70 -11.82 4.34
CA ILE A 139 -18.31 -12.70 3.25
C ILE A 139 -19.57 -13.27 2.62
N SER A 140 -19.84 -12.88 1.38
CA SER A 140 -21.00 -13.32 0.58
C SER A 140 -20.60 -13.83 -0.80
N ASP A 141 -19.29 -13.93 -1.06
CA ASP A 141 -18.71 -14.32 -2.33
C ASP A 141 -17.38 -15.06 -2.14
N GLU A 142 -17.03 -15.90 -3.11
CA GLU A 142 -15.82 -16.72 -3.08
C GLU A 142 -14.54 -15.87 -3.14
N LEU A 143 -14.57 -14.67 -3.72
CA LEU A 143 -13.40 -13.79 -3.76
C LEU A 143 -13.00 -13.35 -2.36
N ARG A 144 -13.95 -12.86 -1.56
CA ARG A 144 -13.70 -12.50 -0.16
C ARG A 144 -13.26 -13.68 0.68
N LYS A 145 -13.86 -14.85 0.44
CA LYS A 145 -13.49 -16.08 1.13
C LYS A 145 -12.02 -16.42 0.87
N VAL A 146 -11.55 -16.37 -0.38
CA VAL A 146 -10.13 -16.53 -0.73
C VAL A 146 -9.25 -15.47 -0.06
N LEU A 147 -9.72 -14.22 0.05
CA LEU A 147 -8.92 -13.14 0.64
C LEU A 147 -8.78 -13.19 2.16
N LEU A 148 -9.74 -13.80 2.86
CA LEU A 148 -9.90 -13.70 4.33
C LEU A 148 -9.89 -15.03 5.09
N VAL A 149 -10.37 -16.12 4.49
CA VAL A 149 -10.62 -17.38 5.21
C VAL A 149 -9.49 -18.36 4.95
N GLU A 150 -8.50 -18.37 5.84
CA GLU A 150 -7.30 -19.24 5.75
C GLU A 150 -7.65 -20.72 5.68
N ASP A 151 -8.69 -21.14 6.41
CA ASP A 151 -9.14 -22.53 6.44
C ASP A 151 -9.99 -22.95 5.22
N SER A 152 -10.20 -22.06 4.24
CA SER A 152 -10.98 -22.40 3.06
C SER A 152 -10.16 -23.20 2.05
N GLU A 153 -10.79 -24.18 1.40
CA GLU A 153 -10.13 -25.02 0.39
C GLU A 153 -9.48 -24.21 -0.74
N LYS A 154 -10.09 -23.08 -1.11
CA LYS A 154 -9.63 -22.19 -2.17
C LYS A 154 -8.68 -21.09 -1.68
N TYR A 155 -8.32 -21.04 -0.39
CA TYR A 155 -7.34 -20.09 0.11
C TYR A 155 -5.98 -20.31 -0.59
N GLU A 156 -5.57 -21.55 -0.76
CA GLU A 156 -4.25 -21.89 -1.30
C GLU A 156 -4.09 -21.67 -2.82
N ILE A 157 -5.11 -21.16 -3.52
CA ILE A 157 -4.94 -20.76 -4.93
C ILE A 157 -3.87 -19.65 -5.06
N PHE A 158 -3.71 -18.83 -4.02
CA PHE A 158 -2.56 -17.95 -3.85
C PHE A 158 -1.71 -18.48 -2.70
N SER A 159 -0.46 -18.84 -3.02
CA SER A 159 0.51 -19.27 -2.02
C SER A 159 0.80 -18.15 -1.00
N GLN A 160 1.41 -18.49 0.13
CA GLN A 160 1.83 -17.49 1.11
C GLN A 160 2.72 -16.39 0.49
N ALA A 161 3.66 -16.77 -0.40
CA ALA A 161 4.51 -15.80 -1.08
C ALA A 161 3.71 -14.90 -2.05
N ASP A 162 2.70 -15.45 -2.74
CA ASP A 162 1.81 -14.67 -3.59
C ASP A 162 1.01 -13.64 -2.78
N ARG A 163 0.55 -14.03 -1.58
CA ARG A 163 -0.24 -13.17 -0.69
C ARG A 163 0.55 -12.00 -0.12
N GLU A 164 1.86 -12.17 0.03
CA GLU A 164 2.80 -11.13 0.47
C GLU A 164 3.20 -10.16 -0.65
N GLU A 165 2.95 -10.49 -1.92
CA GLU A 165 3.24 -9.58 -3.03
C GLU A 165 2.43 -8.28 -2.91
N PHE A 166 3.09 -7.15 -3.13
CA PHE A 166 2.46 -5.83 -3.07
C PHE A 166 1.26 -5.71 -4.00
N LEU A 167 1.32 -6.36 -5.17
CA LEU A 167 0.19 -6.39 -6.11
C LEU A 167 -1.04 -7.06 -5.50
N PHE A 168 -0.85 -8.20 -4.81
CA PHE A 168 -1.92 -8.90 -4.10
C PHE A 168 -2.44 -8.08 -2.92
N CYS A 169 -1.55 -7.53 -2.09
CA CYS A 169 -1.92 -6.70 -0.95
C CYS A 169 -2.78 -5.50 -1.38
N LEU A 170 -2.37 -4.80 -2.44
CA LEU A 170 -3.13 -3.67 -3.00
C LEU A 170 -4.52 -4.11 -3.49
N PHE A 171 -4.60 -5.22 -4.22
CA PHE A 171 -5.87 -5.78 -4.67
C PHE A 171 -6.78 -6.15 -3.49
N LYS A 172 -6.24 -6.87 -2.50
CA LYS A 172 -6.96 -7.23 -1.26
C LYS A 172 -7.50 -6.00 -0.54
N HIS A 173 -6.70 -4.94 -0.41
CA HIS A 173 -7.16 -3.68 0.22
C HIS A 173 -8.35 -3.07 -0.50
N LEU A 174 -8.36 -3.05 -1.83
CA LEU A 174 -9.48 -2.50 -2.60
C LEU A 174 -10.73 -3.37 -2.52
N CYS A 175 -10.59 -4.71 -2.52
CA CYS A 175 -11.72 -5.62 -2.37
C CYS A 175 -12.39 -5.50 -1.00
N LEU A 176 -11.61 -5.29 0.06
CA LEU A 176 -12.13 -5.19 1.42
C LEU A 176 -12.65 -3.79 1.75
N GLY A 177 -12.00 -2.73 1.25
CA GLY A 177 -12.46 -1.35 1.38
C GLY A 177 -12.44 -0.79 2.81
N GLY A 178 -13.23 0.27 3.03
CA GLY A 178 -13.46 0.91 4.31
C GLY A 178 -14.70 0.39 5.04
N ALA A 179 -15.13 1.09 6.09
CA ALA A 179 -16.14 0.60 7.02
C ALA A 179 -17.55 0.43 6.43
N LEU A 180 -17.88 1.19 5.36
CA LEU A 180 -19.15 1.09 4.64
C LEU A 180 -18.94 0.60 3.20
N CYS A 181 -17.96 -0.28 2.98
CA CYS A 181 -17.64 -0.79 1.65
C CYS A 181 -18.85 -1.43 0.97
N GLN A 182 -19.26 -0.87 -0.17
CA GLN A 182 -20.25 -1.44 -1.07
C GLN A 182 -19.53 -2.20 -2.16
N TYR A 183 -19.47 -3.51 -2.01
CA TYR A 183 -18.62 -4.32 -2.85
C TYR A 183 -19.22 -4.69 -4.19
N GLU A 184 -18.34 -4.98 -5.14
CA GLU A 184 -18.71 -5.37 -6.49
C GLU A 184 -19.16 -6.83 -6.58
N ASP A 185 -20.08 -7.08 -7.50
CA ASP A 185 -20.45 -8.43 -7.96
C ASP A 185 -19.58 -8.92 -9.13
N VAL A 186 -18.75 -8.04 -9.70
CA VAL A 186 -17.87 -8.34 -10.83
C VAL A 186 -16.42 -8.02 -10.50
N LEU A 187 -15.47 -8.77 -11.05
CA LEU A 187 -14.04 -8.68 -10.71
C LEU A 187 -13.35 -7.44 -11.31
N ASN A 188 -13.76 -7.04 -12.52
CA ASN A 188 -13.03 -6.07 -13.35
C ASN A 188 -12.79 -4.69 -12.68
N PRO A 189 -13.74 -4.08 -11.94
CA PRO A 189 -13.51 -2.81 -11.25
C PRO A 189 -12.32 -2.85 -10.29
N TYR A 190 -12.12 -3.96 -9.58
CA TYR A 190 -10.97 -4.15 -8.69
C TYR A 190 -9.68 -4.23 -9.50
N LEU A 191 -9.61 -5.11 -10.51
CA LEU A 191 -8.39 -5.30 -11.30
C LEU A 191 -7.92 -4.02 -11.99
N GLU A 192 -8.83 -3.27 -12.63
CA GLU A 192 -8.46 -2.03 -13.31
C GLU A 192 -8.00 -0.97 -12.31
N THR A 193 -8.63 -0.87 -11.14
CA THR A 193 -8.21 0.09 -10.10
C THR A 193 -6.86 -0.30 -9.48
N THR A 194 -6.64 -1.59 -9.17
CA THR A 194 -5.34 -2.11 -8.73
C THR A 194 -4.25 -1.77 -9.75
N LYS A 195 -4.50 -2.05 -11.03
CA LYS A 195 -3.55 -1.80 -12.12
C LYS A 195 -3.20 -0.33 -12.26
N LEU A 196 -4.19 0.57 -12.18
CA LEU A 196 -3.97 2.02 -12.25
C LEU A 196 -3.09 2.50 -11.10
N ILE A 197 -3.42 2.11 -9.86
CA ILE A 197 -2.65 2.49 -8.68
C ILE A 197 -1.24 1.89 -8.73
N TYR A 198 -1.12 0.60 -9.03
CA TYR A 198 0.16 -0.08 -9.10
C TYR A 198 1.10 0.56 -10.14
N LYS A 199 0.59 0.89 -11.34
CA LYS A 199 1.39 1.52 -12.40
C LYS A 199 1.86 2.94 -12.08
N ASP A 200 1.10 3.71 -11.30
CA ASP A 200 1.48 5.07 -10.93
C ASP A 200 2.47 5.10 -9.74
N LEU A 201 2.40 4.10 -8.87
CA LEU A 201 3.25 4.00 -7.68
C LEU A 201 4.57 3.28 -7.94
N VAL A 202 4.54 2.13 -8.62
CA VAL A 202 5.70 1.25 -8.80
C VAL A 202 6.55 1.71 -9.97
N SER A 203 7.84 1.90 -9.74
CA SER A 203 8.78 2.26 -10.80
C SER A 203 9.39 1.02 -11.43
N VAL A 204 9.39 1.01 -12.76
CA VAL A 204 9.99 -0.04 -13.59
C VAL A 204 11.01 0.56 -14.54
N ARG A 205 11.99 -0.25 -14.93
CA ARG A 205 13.01 0.14 -15.91
C ARG A 205 13.27 -1.01 -16.87
N LYS A 206 13.52 -0.68 -18.14
CA LYS A 206 14.06 -1.63 -19.10
C LYS A 206 15.57 -1.79 -18.85
N ASN A 207 16.00 -3.00 -18.53
CA ASN A 207 17.41 -3.31 -18.37
C ASN A 207 18.15 -3.09 -19.72
N PRO A 208 19.19 -2.25 -19.77
CA PRO A 208 19.87 -1.93 -21.03
C PRO A 208 20.49 -3.14 -21.73
N GLN A 209 20.96 -4.12 -20.97
CA GLN A 209 21.63 -5.32 -21.47
C GLN A 209 20.61 -6.39 -21.86
N THR A 210 19.74 -6.81 -20.94
CA THR A 210 18.81 -7.93 -21.18
C THR A 210 17.56 -7.52 -21.95
N LYS A 211 17.30 -6.21 -22.09
CA LYS A 211 16.07 -5.62 -22.65
C LYS A 211 14.79 -6.00 -21.91
N LYS A 212 14.87 -6.74 -20.79
CA LYS A 212 13.72 -7.09 -19.94
C LYS A 212 13.33 -5.91 -19.05
N ILE A 213 12.03 -5.76 -18.80
CA ILE A 213 11.51 -4.81 -17.81
C ILE A 213 11.73 -5.41 -16.43
N GLN A 214 12.18 -4.61 -15.47
CA GLN A 214 12.35 -4.99 -14.08
C GLN A 214 11.82 -3.88 -13.15
N ILE A 215 11.28 -4.28 -12.01
CA ILE A 215 10.87 -3.36 -10.94
C ILE A 215 12.13 -2.81 -10.27
N THR A 216 12.13 -1.51 -9.99
CA THR A 216 13.25 -0.82 -9.33
C THR A 216 12.89 -0.34 -7.93
N SER A 217 11.61 -0.24 -7.61
CA SER A 217 11.13 0.16 -6.28
C SER A 217 11.33 -0.95 -5.24
N SER A 218 11.83 -0.58 -4.07
CA SER A 218 11.74 -1.41 -2.85
C SER A 218 10.53 -0.97 -2.04
N ILE A 219 9.71 -1.91 -1.57
CA ILE A 219 8.46 -1.60 -0.86
C ILE A 219 8.55 -2.07 0.58
N PHE A 220 8.14 -1.20 1.51
CA PHE A 220 8.08 -1.51 2.92
C PHE A 220 6.71 -1.18 3.49
N LYS A 221 6.10 -2.10 4.25
CA LYS A 221 4.98 -1.78 5.13
C LYS A 221 5.54 -1.15 6.40
N VAL A 222 5.08 0.05 6.73
CA VAL A 222 5.69 0.89 7.77
C VAL A 222 4.68 1.21 8.87
N THR A 223 5.10 0.98 10.11
CA THR A 223 4.46 1.50 11.32
C THR A 223 5.47 2.30 12.14
N ALA A 224 5.00 3.29 12.87
CA ALA A 224 5.82 4.09 13.76
C ALA A 224 5.17 4.23 15.14
N TYR A 225 6.02 4.37 16.15
CA TYR A 225 5.64 4.40 17.55
C TYR A 225 6.30 5.57 18.26
N ASP A 226 5.53 6.24 19.11
CA ASP A 226 5.98 7.24 20.06
C ASP A 226 5.93 6.69 21.50
N SER A 227 5.96 7.56 22.50
CA SER A 227 5.87 7.17 23.92
C SER A 227 4.51 6.59 24.34
N ALA A 228 3.43 6.88 23.60
CA ALA A 228 2.07 6.43 23.90
C ALA A 228 1.69 5.13 23.16
N GLY A 229 2.44 4.74 22.13
CA GLY A 229 2.21 3.51 21.37
C GLY A 229 2.34 3.75 19.88
N MET A 230 1.57 3.02 19.08
CA MET A 230 1.54 3.22 17.63
C MET A 230 0.96 4.61 17.32
N CYS A 231 1.70 5.43 16.58
CA CYS A 231 1.29 6.78 16.18
C CYS A 231 1.10 6.93 14.67
N TYR A 232 1.58 5.95 13.88
CA TYR A 232 1.44 5.92 12.44
C TYR A 232 1.32 4.47 11.94
N PRO A 233 0.43 4.16 10.97
CA PRO A 233 -0.46 5.06 10.20
C PRO A 233 -1.68 5.62 10.97
N SER A 234 -2.02 5.04 12.11
CA SER A 234 -3.11 5.47 13.02
C SER A 234 -2.76 4.97 14.41
N THR A 235 -3.43 5.47 15.46
CA THR A 235 -3.32 4.92 16.82
C THR A 235 -4.16 3.66 17.01
N LYS A 236 -5.04 3.33 16.05
CA LYS A 236 -5.89 2.14 16.05
C LYS A 236 -5.37 1.10 15.07
N SER A 237 -5.13 -0.11 15.56
CA SER A 237 -4.77 -1.24 14.72
C SER A 237 -5.98 -1.73 13.93
N HIS A 238 -5.80 -1.92 12.63
CA HIS A 238 -6.78 -2.54 11.75
C HIS A 238 -6.09 -3.05 10.48
N GLU A 239 -6.55 -4.16 9.89
CA GLU A 239 -5.93 -4.73 8.68
C GLU A 239 -5.96 -3.75 7.49
N GLN A 240 -7.04 -2.97 7.37
CA GLN A 240 -7.17 -1.90 6.39
C GLN A 240 -6.48 -0.60 6.78
N THR A 241 -5.87 -0.48 7.96
CA THR A 241 -5.03 0.69 8.25
C THR A 241 -3.59 0.35 7.90
N PHE A 242 -3.07 0.97 6.83
CA PHE A 242 -1.76 0.62 6.28
C PHE A 242 -0.98 1.83 5.79
N SER A 243 0.34 1.66 5.72
CA SER A 243 1.23 2.55 5.01
C SER A 243 2.31 1.75 4.29
N TYR A 244 2.45 1.98 2.99
CA TYR A 244 3.49 1.40 2.15
C TYR A 244 4.43 2.49 1.65
N PHE A 245 5.72 2.32 1.92
CA PHE A 245 6.79 3.17 1.44
C PHE A 245 7.43 2.52 0.22
N LEU A 246 7.21 3.10 -0.97
CA LEU A 246 7.79 2.66 -2.22
C LEU A 246 9.02 3.52 -2.53
N VAL A 247 10.20 3.01 -2.23
CA VAL A 247 11.47 3.70 -2.40
C VAL A 247 12.06 3.37 -3.76
N ASP A 248 12.17 4.37 -4.64
CA ASP A 248 12.90 4.29 -5.90
C ASP A 248 14.33 4.83 -5.69
N PRO A 249 15.36 3.96 -5.63
CA PRO A 249 16.74 4.40 -5.42
C PRO A 249 17.33 5.15 -6.62
N ILE A 250 16.78 4.99 -7.82
CA ILE A 250 17.29 5.61 -9.05
C ILE A 250 16.75 7.04 -9.16
N ARG A 251 15.43 7.21 -9.00
CA ARG A 251 14.81 8.53 -8.98
C ARG A 251 15.05 9.28 -7.67
N ARG A 252 15.50 8.56 -6.63
CA ARG A 252 15.64 9.04 -5.26
C ARG A 252 14.35 9.62 -4.71
N HIS A 253 13.25 8.93 -4.99
CA HIS A 253 11.92 9.29 -4.51
C HIS A 253 11.40 8.18 -3.59
N VAL A 254 10.66 8.56 -2.56
CA VAL A 254 9.78 7.67 -1.80
C VAL A 254 8.34 8.11 -2.03
N HIS A 255 7.51 7.19 -2.51
CA HIS A 255 6.07 7.35 -2.52
C HIS A 255 5.51 6.68 -1.26
N VAL A 256 4.69 7.41 -0.50
CA VAL A 256 4.01 6.90 0.69
C VAL A 256 2.55 6.71 0.33
N LEU A 257 2.13 5.46 0.13
CA LEU A 257 0.72 5.09 0.00
C LEU A 257 0.16 4.82 1.39
N TYR A 258 -0.90 5.53 1.75
CA TYR A 258 -1.49 5.53 3.09
C TYR A 258 -2.99 5.24 3.01
N HIS A 259 -3.51 4.48 3.97
CA HIS A 259 -4.93 4.39 4.24
C HIS A 259 -5.19 4.21 5.73
N CYS A 260 -6.23 4.87 6.25
CA CYS A 260 -6.75 4.63 7.59
C CYS A 260 -8.17 4.10 7.51
N TYR A 261 -8.44 2.95 8.13
CA TYR A 261 -9.78 2.38 8.17
C TYR A 261 -10.79 3.34 8.80
N GLY A 262 -12.05 3.25 8.34
CA GLY A 262 -13.17 4.09 8.79
C GLY A 262 -14.15 4.37 7.65
N VAL A 263 -15.06 5.32 7.88
CA VAL A 263 -16.07 5.73 6.89
C VAL A 263 -15.46 6.79 5.97
N GLY A 264 -15.36 6.48 4.68
CA GLY A 264 -14.92 7.40 3.64
C GLY A 264 -15.92 8.52 3.33
N GLU A 265 -15.52 9.47 2.49
CA GLU A 265 -16.38 10.54 2.00
C GLU A 265 -17.52 9.96 1.14
N MET A 266 -18.77 10.31 1.47
CA MET A 266 -19.97 9.78 0.80
C MET A 266 -20.66 10.78 -0.13
N SER A 267 -20.25 12.06 -0.11
CA SER A 267 -20.81 13.17 -0.89
C SER A 267 -19.83 13.73 -1.93
#